data_AF-A0A6A5GV20-F1
#
_entry.id   AF-A0A6A5GV20-F1
#
_cell.length_a   1.000
_cell.length_b   1.000
_cell.length_c   1.000
_cell.angle_alpha   90.00
_cell.angle_beta   90.00
_cell.angle_gamma   90.00
#
_symmetry.space_group_name_H-M   'P 1'
#
loop_
_entity.id
_entity.type
_entity.pdbx_description
1 polymer ?
#
loop_
_entity_poly.entity_id
_entity_poly.type
_entity_poly.pdbx_seq_one_letter_code
_entity_poly.pdbx_strand_id
1 'polypeptide(L)'
;MKPNVGRCRKRRLLEFPVVFIVLLLGFVKPSTSSSKTPESVVTDVELKCPDEWIRLGTKCYLPFSIHQSWPFALTTCQRYGSTLAKIQTGSENQFIASLLSKPAKSSQEVKEYWIGLTVEVLDDDELYIWSDGTPTSRYVGFWRQDQPNFLNGTCAMGRVERKDLEWRLETCNLLRKFVCERPACVQGSYFCSSGACISESKKCNGYADCDDGSDEHNCPSAFHPTCRTSEKAENGQLSSPNYPNSYEPNLNCRHVLEGPINSRIELTIEHFETEPDFDVLTVLDGGPAENSTTVIKRLSGSLDTIQTITSSTNMMIVQFRTDAQSNARGWQLKWRAVPFSCGGHYTAQAYIQSFVSPGYPKTFANGAECVWTVETTPGQVVSLIVSFWLEKGGGA
;
A
#
# COMPACT_ATOMS: atom_id res chain seq x y z
N MET A 1 60.42 -25.86 68.32
CA MET A 1 60.16 -26.72 67.14
C MET A 1 61.22 -26.44 66.09
N LYS A 2 61.82 -27.50 65.53
CA LYS A 2 62.80 -27.52 64.41
C LYS A 2 62.16 -26.99 63.08
N PRO A 3 62.87 -26.86 61.94
CA PRO A 3 64.12 -26.14 61.65
C PRO A 3 64.08 -25.32 60.32
N ASN A 4 65.24 -24.73 60.04
CA ASN A 4 65.75 -23.96 58.90
C ASN A 4 65.64 -24.54 57.45
N VAL A 5 65.43 -23.59 56.50
CA VAL A 5 66.20 -23.28 55.26
C VAL A 5 66.14 -24.19 54.02
N GLY A 6 65.90 -23.55 52.86
CA GLY A 6 66.50 -23.89 51.54
C GLY A 6 65.60 -23.61 50.32
N ARG A 7 65.49 -22.39 49.74
CA ARG A 7 66.30 -21.71 48.67
C ARG A 7 66.54 -22.49 47.35
N CYS A 8 66.16 -21.90 46.21
CA CYS A 8 67.02 -21.53 45.05
C CYS A 8 66.19 -20.92 43.88
N ARG A 9 66.38 -19.64 43.46
CA ARG A 9 67.26 -19.09 42.36
C ARG A 9 66.88 -19.60 40.94
N LYS A 10 66.87 -18.86 39.81
CA LYS A 10 67.24 -17.50 39.30
C LYS A 10 66.62 -17.46 37.86
N ARG A 11 66.30 -16.35 37.17
CA ARG A 11 67.24 -15.45 36.47
C ARG A 11 66.51 -14.27 35.79
N ARG A 12 67.15 -13.10 35.92
CA ARG A 12 67.43 -12.00 34.95
C ARG A 12 66.28 -11.36 34.15
N LEU A 13 65.94 -10.14 34.55
CA LEU A 13 65.62 -9.03 33.65
C LEU A 13 66.86 -8.13 33.56
N LEU A 14 67.33 -7.84 32.34
CA LEU A 14 68.35 -6.85 31.95
C LEU A 14 67.89 -6.33 30.57
N GLU A 15 67.28 -5.14 30.49
CA GLU A 15 67.84 -3.82 30.04
C GLU A 15 68.27 -3.81 28.56
N PHE A 16 67.93 -2.86 27.67
CA PHE A 16 67.88 -1.37 27.65
C PHE A 16 67.11 -0.90 26.36
N PRO A 17 66.96 0.40 26.00
CA PRO A 17 66.86 1.66 26.75
C PRO A 17 65.59 2.47 26.37
N VAL A 18 65.36 3.59 27.06
CA VAL A 18 64.35 4.62 26.76
C VAL A 18 64.85 5.57 25.66
N VAL A 19 64.03 5.87 24.64
CA VAL A 19 64.09 7.14 23.87
C VAL A 19 62.67 7.60 23.51
N PHE A 20 62.41 8.87 23.82
CA PHE A 20 61.19 9.65 23.61
C PHE A 20 60.81 9.80 22.13
N ILE A 21 59.52 9.69 21.80
CA ILE A 21 58.93 10.45 20.69
C ILE A 21 57.66 11.15 21.16
N VAL A 22 57.69 12.47 21.03
CA VAL A 22 56.64 13.45 21.26
C VAL A 22 55.42 13.12 20.40
N LEU A 23 54.26 12.97 21.03
CA LEU A 23 52.96 13.01 20.34
C LEU A 23 52.75 14.44 19.83
N LEU A 24 53.10 14.67 18.56
CA LEU A 24 52.64 15.85 17.83
C LEU A 24 51.12 15.72 17.67
N LEU A 25 50.39 16.68 18.25
CA LEU A 25 49.00 16.97 17.93
C LEU A 25 48.90 17.36 16.44
N GLY A 26 48.72 16.36 15.58
CA GLY A 26 48.28 16.55 14.22
C GLY A 26 46.75 16.62 14.20
N PHE A 27 46.19 17.81 13.96
CA PHE A 27 44.80 17.97 13.59
C PHE A 27 44.57 17.30 12.23
N VAL A 28 44.15 16.03 12.23
CA VAL A 28 43.50 15.41 11.09
C VAL A 28 42.01 15.64 11.24
N LYS A 29 41.43 16.40 10.30
CA LYS A 29 39.98 16.62 10.18
C LYS A 29 39.24 15.29 10.30
N PRO A 30 38.09 15.24 10.98
CA PRO A 30 37.22 14.08 10.88
C PRO A 30 36.76 13.95 9.42
N SER A 31 37.34 13.01 8.69
CA SER A 31 36.74 12.48 7.47
C SER A 31 35.60 11.57 7.91
N THR A 32 34.40 12.12 7.89
CA THR A 32 33.13 11.40 7.99
C THR A 32 33.03 10.40 6.83
N SER A 33 33.56 9.18 7.01
CA SER A 33 33.14 8.05 6.18
C SER A 33 31.82 7.55 6.73
N SER A 34 30.74 8.10 6.20
CA SER A 34 29.36 7.67 6.41
C SER A 34 29.27 6.15 6.23
N SER A 35 29.08 5.44 7.35
CA SER A 35 28.45 4.13 7.29
C SER A 35 27.03 4.37 6.82
N LYS A 36 26.74 4.03 5.56
CA LYS A 36 25.36 3.91 5.10
C LYS A 36 24.79 2.67 5.78
N THR A 37 24.28 2.84 6.99
CA THR A 37 23.04 2.19 7.38
C THR A 37 22.06 2.43 6.22
N PRO A 38 21.33 1.42 5.73
CA PRO A 38 20.17 1.71 4.91
C PRO A 38 19.21 2.45 5.82
N GLU A 39 19.28 3.79 5.83
CA GLU A 39 18.13 4.60 6.15
C GLU A 39 17.03 4.05 5.26
N SER A 40 16.02 3.44 5.87
CA SER A 40 14.73 3.29 5.24
C SER A 40 14.36 4.69 4.76
N VAL A 41 14.57 4.94 3.48
CA VAL A 41 14.04 6.13 2.83
C VAL A 41 12.54 5.95 2.95
N VAL A 42 11.96 6.61 3.94
CA VAL A 42 10.52 6.86 3.97
C VAL A 42 10.32 7.77 2.77
N THR A 43 10.05 7.16 1.62
CA THR A 43 9.55 7.89 0.46
C THR A 43 8.29 8.57 0.95
N ASP A 44 8.23 9.90 0.85
CA ASP A 44 7.04 10.68 1.18
C ASP A 44 5.84 10.00 0.53
N VAL A 45 4.91 9.50 1.37
CA VAL A 45 3.70 8.83 0.90
C VAL A 45 2.89 9.87 0.12
N GLU A 46 2.82 9.72 -1.21
CA GLU A 46 2.11 10.67 -2.05
C GLU A 46 0.60 10.58 -1.76
N LEU A 47 0.01 11.68 -1.30
CA LEU A 47 -1.41 11.74 -0.94
C LEU A 47 -2.22 12.46 -2.01
N LYS A 48 -3.38 11.89 -2.34
CA LYS A 48 -4.34 12.41 -3.33
C LYS A 48 -5.72 12.64 -2.69
N CYS A 49 -6.41 13.67 -3.17
CA CYS A 49 -7.81 13.93 -2.86
C CYS A 49 -8.72 13.49 -4.02
N PRO A 50 -10.02 13.25 -3.76
CA PRO A 50 -10.98 13.03 -4.83
C PRO A 50 -11.04 14.24 -5.77
N ASP A 51 -11.57 14.05 -6.99
CA ASP A 51 -11.69 15.12 -7.97
C ASP A 51 -12.51 16.29 -7.41
N GLU A 52 -12.11 17.53 -7.74
CA GLU A 52 -12.65 18.80 -7.20
C GLU A 52 -12.34 19.11 -5.72
N TRP A 53 -11.73 18.18 -4.97
CA TRP A 53 -11.30 18.44 -3.59
C TRP A 53 -9.90 19.06 -3.55
N ILE A 54 -9.73 20.02 -2.65
CA ILE A 54 -8.49 20.79 -2.52
C ILE A 54 -7.69 20.24 -1.35
N ARG A 55 -6.45 19.81 -1.61
CA ARG A 55 -5.57 19.21 -0.59
C ARG A 55 -4.85 20.25 0.25
N LEU A 56 -4.82 20.05 1.56
CA LEU A 56 -3.88 20.68 2.48
C LEU A 56 -3.38 19.65 3.49
N GLY A 57 -2.09 19.32 3.43
CA GLY A 57 -1.50 18.28 4.28
C GLY A 57 -2.13 16.91 4.03
N THR A 58 -2.67 16.31 5.09
CA THR A 58 -3.33 15.00 5.10
C THR A 58 -4.85 15.08 4.91
N LYS A 59 -5.38 16.27 4.59
CA LYS A 59 -6.81 16.54 4.48
C LYS A 59 -7.20 17.10 3.12
N CYS A 60 -8.45 16.88 2.77
CA CYS A 60 -9.10 17.33 1.56
C CYS A 60 -10.29 18.20 1.95
N TYR A 61 -10.44 19.34 1.28
CA TYR A 61 -11.49 20.31 1.54
C TYR A 61 -12.33 20.59 0.30
N LEU A 62 -13.65 20.74 0.49
CA LEU A 62 -14.59 21.10 -0.58
C LEU A 62 -15.49 22.26 -0.14
N PRO A 63 -15.31 23.48 -0.71
CA PRO A 63 -16.11 24.64 -0.36
C PRO A 63 -17.44 24.67 -1.12
N PHE A 64 -18.55 24.86 -0.39
CA PHE A 64 -19.89 25.02 -0.97
C PHE A 64 -20.32 26.49 -0.97
N SER A 65 -20.70 26.99 -2.15
CA SER A 65 -21.21 28.37 -2.32
C SER A 65 -22.70 28.52 -2.02
N ILE A 66 -23.43 27.41 -1.90
CA ILE A 66 -24.84 27.38 -1.48
C ILE A 66 -24.97 27.69 0.01
N HIS A 67 -26.10 28.25 0.42
CA HIS A 67 -26.36 28.60 1.81
C HIS A 67 -27.28 27.56 2.45
N GLN A 68 -26.83 26.93 3.53
CA GLN A 68 -27.60 25.94 4.28
C GLN A 68 -27.48 26.20 5.79
N SER A 69 -28.43 25.67 6.56
CA SER A 69 -28.29 25.64 8.01
C SER A 69 -27.17 24.67 8.40
N TRP A 70 -26.62 24.82 9.60
CA TRP A 70 -25.56 23.94 10.09
C TRP A 70 -25.90 22.44 9.98
N PRO A 71 -27.08 21.94 10.43
CA PRO A 71 -27.42 20.52 10.29
C PRO A 71 -27.58 20.07 8.83
N PHE A 72 -28.15 20.92 7.96
CA PHE A 72 -28.28 20.58 6.54
C PHE A 72 -26.92 20.64 5.80
N ALA A 73 -26.02 21.53 6.21
CA ALA A 73 -24.64 21.56 5.73
C ALA A 73 -23.89 20.28 6.13
N LEU A 74 -24.03 19.82 7.38
CA LEU A 74 -23.44 18.56 7.84
C LEU A 74 -23.95 17.36 7.04
N THR A 75 -25.27 17.23 6.87
CA THR A 75 -25.85 16.14 6.07
C THR A 75 -25.40 16.20 4.60
N THR A 76 -25.18 17.40 4.06
CA THR A 76 -24.59 17.57 2.73
C THR A 76 -23.16 17.04 2.69
N CYS A 77 -22.31 17.39 3.65
CA CYS A 77 -20.95 16.84 3.74
C CYS A 77 -20.96 15.31 3.88
N GLN A 78 -21.83 14.75 4.72
CA GLN A 78 -21.95 13.30 4.93
C GLN A 78 -22.30 12.55 3.65
N ARG A 79 -23.12 13.14 2.76
CA ARG A 79 -23.42 12.56 1.44
C ARG A 79 -22.17 12.39 0.55
N TYR A 80 -21.12 13.16 0.79
CA TYR A 80 -19.84 13.07 0.09
C TYR A 80 -18.77 12.29 0.89
N GLY A 81 -19.18 11.52 1.91
CA GLY A 81 -18.26 10.77 2.76
C GLY A 81 -17.31 11.68 3.53
N SER A 82 -17.84 12.79 4.03
CA SER A 82 -17.08 13.86 4.65
C SER A 82 -17.83 14.46 5.82
N THR A 83 -17.18 15.30 6.60
CA THR A 83 -17.81 16.06 7.68
C THR A 83 -17.64 17.57 7.43
N LEU A 84 -18.25 18.42 8.25
CA LEU A 84 -17.90 19.84 8.23
C LEU A 84 -16.46 20.05 8.68
N ALA A 85 -15.81 21.08 8.14
CA ALA A 85 -14.38 21.29 8.34
C ALA A 85 -13.99 21.42 9.83
N LYS A 86 -12.97 20.63 10.20
CA LYS A 86 -12.36 20.54 11.52
C LYS A 86 -10.98 21.18 11.48
N ILE A 87 -10.85 22.29 12.20
CA ILE A 87 -9.66 23.13 12.14
C ILE A 87 -8.77 22.83 13.34
N GLN A 88 -7.57 22.29 13.07
CA GLN A 88 -6.59 21.83 14.05
C GLN A 88 -5.26 22.57 13.94
N THR A 89 -5.13 23.56 13.07
CA THR A 89 -3.91 24.37 12.91
C THR A 89 -4.26 25.78 12.44
N GLY A 90 -3.38 26.74 12.73
CA GLY A 90 -3.52 28.11 12.20
C GLY A 90 -3.45 28.18 10.67
N SER A 91 -2.67 27.29 10.04
CA SER A 91 -2.57 27.18 8.58
C SER A 91 -3.88 26.70 7.94
N GLU A 92 -4.54 25.70 8.53
CA GLU A 92 -5.88 25.28 8.09
C GLU A 92 -6.91 26.40 8.23
N ASN A 93 -6.86 27.14 9.35
CA ASN A 93 -7.78 28.24 9.61
C ASN A 93 -7.69 29.33 8.53
N GLN A 94 -6.47 29.74 8.19
CA GLN A 94 -6.21 30.70 7.11
C GLN A 94 -6.57 30.14 5.72
N PHE A 95 -6.27 28.87 5.48
CA PHE A 95 -6.57 28.21 4.21
C PHE A 95 -8.07 28.13 3.96
N ILE A 96 -8.88 27.67 4.91
CA ILE A 96 -10.34 27.58 4.78
C ILE A 96 -10.95 28.97 4.58
N ALA A 97 -10.48 29.97 5.33
CA ALA A 97 -10.89 31.36 5.12
C ALA A 97 -10.59 31.83 3.68
N SER A 98 -9.46 31.38 3.12
CA SER A 98 -9.07 31.71 1.74
C SER A 98 -9.96 31.05 0.68
N LEU A 99 -10.39 29.79 0.89
CA LEU A 99 -11.20 29.02 -0.07
C LEU A 99 -12.55 29.67 -0.38
N LEU A 100 -13.18 30.26 0.62
CA LEU A 100 -14.45 30.95 0.47
C LEU A 100 -14.27 32.44 0.13
N SER A 101 -13.02 32.90 0.07
CA SER A 101 -12.67 34.25 -0.33
C SER A 101 -12.31 34.32 -1.82
N LYS A 102 -13.32 34.37 -2.70
CA LYS A 102 -13.06 34.85 -4.07
C LYS A 102 -12.47 36.28 -4.01
N PRO A 103 -11.60 36.68 -4.95
CA PRO A 103 -11.12 38.05 -5.05
C PRO A 103 -12.33 38.96 -5.28
N ALA A 104 -12.71 39.71 -4.24
CA ALA A 104 -13.88 40.57 -4.29
C ALA A 104 -13.59 41.81 -5.13
N LYS A 105 -14.53 42.20 -6.00
CA LYS A 105 -14.53 43.50 -6.70
C LYS A 105 -14.87 44.67 -5.74
N SER A 106 -15.18 44.40 -4.48
CA SER A 106 -15.64 45.35 -3.46
C SER A 106 -15.04 45.01 -2.10
N SER A 107 -14.47 46.02 -1.44
CA SER A 107 -13.70 45.93 -0.19
C SER A 107 -14.55 45.87 1.10
N GLN A 108 -15.84 45.54 1.02
CA GLN A 108 -16.78 45.62 2.16
C GLN A 108 -17.65 44.36 2.42
N GLU A 109 -17.44 43.25 1.71
CA GLU A 109 -18.24 42.03 1.94
C GLU A 109 -17.73 41.23 3.14
N VAL A 110 -18.51 41.19 4.23
CA VAL A 110 -18.29 40.29 5.38
C VAL A 110 -18.57 38.86 4.92
N LYS A 111 -17.59 37.96 5.10
CA LYS A 111 -17.73 36.57 4.66
C LYS A 111 -17.95 35.67 5.87
N GLU A 112 -19.08 34.98 5.88
CA GLU A 112 -19.50 34.13 6.99
C GLU A 112 -19.80 32.71 6.48
N TYR A 113 -19.31 31.71 7.20
CA TYR A 113 -19.44 30.30 6.80
C TYR A 113 -19.46 29.35 7.99
N TRP A 114 -20.14 28.22 7.85
CA TRP A 114 -20.17 27.18 8.86
C TRP A 114 -18.86 26.39 8.88
N ILE A 115 -18.42 26.06 10.10
CA ILE A 115 -17.37 25.08 10.40
C ILE A 115 -17.97 23.99 11.29
N GLY A 116 -17.27 22.86 11.44
CA GLY A 116 -17.81 21.66 12.07
C GLY A 116 -17.88 21.69 13.60
N LEU A 117 -17.81 22.83 14.27
CA LEU A 117 -17.77 22.90 15.72
C LEU A 117 -19.15 23.22 16.31
N THR A 118 -19.57 22.46 17.32
CA THR A 118 -20.75 22.72 18.14
C THR A 118 -20.39 22.78 19.61
N VAL A 119 -21.28 23.37 20.41
CA VAL A 119 -21.16 23.45 21.87
C VAL A 119 -22.40 22.85 22.52
N GLU A 120 -22.17 21.93 23.44
CA GLU A 120 -23.17 21.41 24.37
C GLU A 120 -22.87 21.96 25.76
N VAL A 121 -23.90 22.49 26.44
CA VAL A 121 -23.77 23.02 27.80
C VAL A 121 -24.41 22.02 28.76
N LEU A 122 -23.60 21.45 29.65
CA LEU A 122 -24.04 20.47 30.65
C LEU A 122 -23.56 20.95 32.02
N ASP A 123 -24.49 21.19 32.95
CA ASP A 123 -24.19 21.51 34.36
C ASP A 123 -23.09 22.58 34.57
N ASP A 124 -23.20 23.70 33.83
CA ASP A 124 -22.24 24.83 33.81
C ASP A 124 -20.89 24.56 33.13
N ASP A 125 -20.65 23.35 32.61
CA ASP A 125 -19.52 23.01 31.76
C ASP A 125 -19.88 23.09 30.27
N GLU A 126 -18.95 23.65 29.48
CA GLU A 126 -19.06 23.77 28.03
C GLU A 126 -18.26 22.66 27.35
N LEU A 127 -18.95 21.76 26.65
CA LEU A 127 -18.34 20.71 25.85
C LEU A 127 -18.35 21.11 24.37
N TYR A 128 -17.15 21.30 23.82
CA TYR A 128 -16.96 21.61 22.41
C TYR A 128 -16.76 20.31 21.63
N ILE A 129 -17.58 20.06 20.61
CA ILE A 129 -17.58 18.81 19.85
C ILE A 129 -17.47 19.14 18.37
N TRP A 130 -16.55 18.49 17.67
CA TRP A 130 -16.47 18.55 16.22
C TRP A 130 -17.52 17.64 15.58
N SER A 131 -17.90 17.92 14.34
CA SER A 131 -18.93 17.18 13.61
C SER A 131 -18.53 15.75 13.24
N ASP A 132 -17.30 15.34 13.53
CA ASP A 132 -16.82 13.94 13.52
C ASP A 132 -17.01 13.22 14.87
N GLY A 133 -17.58 13.90 15.87
CA GLY A 133 -17.78 13.41 17.23
C GLY A 133 -16.58 13.62 18.16
N THR A 134 -15.47 14.18 17.68
CA THR A 134 -14.29 14.37 18.53
C THR A 134 -14.44 15.56 19.47
N PRO A 135 -14.23 15.38 20.78
CA PRO A 135 -14.27 16.49 21.73
C PRO A 135 -13.03 17.37 21.57
N THR A 136 -13.19 18.66 21.85
CA THR A 136 -12.10 19.63 21.93
C THR A 136 -12.29 20.55 23.13
N SER A 137 -11.28 21.35 23.45
CA SER A 137 -11.30 22.26 24.60
C SER A 137 -10.99 23.68 24.14
N ARG A 138 -11.55 24.66 24.85
CA ARG A 138 -11.33 26.06 24.53
C ARG A 138 -9.85 26.49 24.61
N TYR A 139 -9.06 25.74 25.37
CA TYR A 139 -7.63 26.01 25.62
C TYR A 139 -6.71 25.36 24.58
N VAL A 140 -7.26 24.52 23.68
CA VAL A 140 -6.52 23.82 22.61
C VAL A 140 -6.82 24.46 21.24
N GLY A 141 -7.44 25.65 21.25
CA GLY A 141 -8.01 26.28 20.08
C GLY A 141 -7.06 27.14 19.25
N PHE A 142 -7.20 27.05 17.92
CA PHE A 142 -6.41 27.78 16.91
C PHE A 142 -7.00 29.16 16.59
N TRP A 143 -7.51 29.84 17.62
CA TRP A 143 -8.25 31.10 17.55
C TRP A 143 -7.66 32.17 18.50
N ARG A 144 -8.12 33.43 18.37
CA ARG A 144 -7.73 34.51 19.30
C ARG A 144 -8.30 34.25 20.69
N GLN A 145 -7.59 34.68 21.74
CA GLN A 145 -8.07 34.63 23.12
C GLN A 145 -9.53 35.13 23.23
N ASP A 146 -10.35 34.46 24.04
CA ASP A 146 -11.79 34.71 24.26
C ASP A 146 -12.77 34.27 23.15
N GLN A 147 -12.30 33.50 22.16
CA GLN A 147 -13.14 32.87 21.14
C GLN A 147 -13.39 31.37 21.41
N PRO A 148 -14.43 30.75 20.81
CA PRO A 148 -15.49 31.38 20.04
C PRO A 148 -16.39 32.29 20.90
N ASN A 149 -16.78 33.45 20.38
CA ASN A 149 -17.62 34.42 21.12
C ASN A 149 -19.05 33.88 21.29
N PHE A 150 -19.63 34.03 22.49
CA PHE A 150 -20.99 33.63 22.81
C PHE A 150 -22.03 34.61 22.26
N LEU A 151 -22.66 34.27 21.13
CA LEU A 151 -23.83 34.96 20.60
C LEU A 151 -24.96 33.94 20.47
N ASN A 152 -25.79 33.81 21.53
CA ASN A 152 -27.09 33.09 21.56
C ASN A 152 -27.23 31.83 20.67
N GLY A 153 -26.22 30.97 20.62
CA GLY A 153 -26.18 29.88 19.67
C GLY A 153 -25.18 28.81 20.04
N THR A 154 -25.31 27.64 19.42
CA THR A 154 -24.53 26.44 19.73
C THR A 154 -23.69 25.95 18.54
N CYS A 155 -23.83 26.56 17.36
CA CYS A 155 -23.08 26.18 16.15
C CYS A 155 -22.03 27.24 15.79
N ALA A 156 -20.80 26.82 15.51
CA ALA A 156 -19.72 27.73 15.21
C ALA A 156 -19.66 28.11 13.73
N MET A 157 -19.45 29.40 13.48
CA MET A 157 -19.15 29.95 12.16
C MET A 157 -17.83 30.71 12.17
N GLY A 158 -17.15 30.70 11.02
CA GLY A 158 -16.03 31.59 10.73
C GLY A 158 -16.53 32.88 10.08
N ARG A 159 -16.04 34.02 10.56
CA ARG A 159 -16.30 35.35 10.02
C ARG A 159 -14.99 36.00 9.62
N VAL A 160 -14.90 36.42 8.36
CA VAL A 160 -13.76 37.15 7.82
C VAL A 160 -14.19 38.57 7.50
N GLU A 161 -13.65 39.52 8.25
CA GLU A 161 -13.88 40.95 8.06
C GLU A 161 -12.54 41.63 7.75
N ARG A 162 -12.35 42.05 6.49
CA ARG A 162 -11.07 42.57 5.95
C ARG A 162 -9.91 41.58 6.09
N LYS A 163 -9.23 41.58 7.24
CA LYS A 163 -8.08 40.72 7.59
C LYS A 163 -8.23 40.04 8.96
N ASP A 164 -9.30 40.35 9.69
CA ASP A 164 -9.59 39.71 10.96
C ASP A 164 -10.46 38.47 10.71
N LEU A 165 -9.95 37.32 11.16
CA LEU A 165 -10.67 36.05 11.18
C LEU A 165 -11.07 35.77 12.62
N GLU A 166 -12.36 35.60 12.84
CA GLU A 166 -12.94 35.29 14.15
C GLU A 166 -13.91 34.12 14.04
N TRP A 167 -14.01 33.33 15.10
CA TRP A 167 -15.05 32.31 15.22
C TRP A 167 -16.13 32.79 16.18
N ARG A 168 -17.39 32.56 15.82
CA ARG A 168 -18.55 32.96 16.61
C ARG A 168 -19.51 31.78 16.74
N LEU A 169 -20.13 31.65 17.90
CA LEU A 169 -21.29 30.78 18.04
C LEU A 169 -22.53 31.50 17.52
N GLU A 170 -23.44 30.77 16.91
CA GLU A 170 -24.61 31.34 16.26
C GLU A 170 -25.76 30.33 16.22
N THR A 171 -26.97 30.83 15.98
CA THR A 171 -28.15 29.97 15.80
C THR A 171 -27.96 29.03 14.60
N CYS A 172 -27.96 27.72 14.85
CA CYS A 172 -27.68 26.68 13.85
C CYS A 172 -28.56 26.73 12.60
N ASN A 173 -29.76 27.31 12.69
CA ASN A 173 -30.73 27.38 11.60
C ASN A 173 -30.45 28.51 10.58
N LEU A 174 -29.48 29.39 10.83
CA LEU A 174 -29.11 30.43 9.86
C LEU A 174 -28.46 29.82 8.62
N LEU A 175 -28.78 30.38 7.46
CA LEU A 175 -28.27 29.87 6.18
C LEU A 175 -26.92 30.51 5.87
N ARG A 176 -25.87 29.69 5.77
CA ARG A 176 -24.51 30.14 5.45
C ARG A 176 -23.83 29.20 4.47
N LYS A 177 -22.79 29.70 3.80
CA LYS A 177 -21.83 28.85 3.06
C LYS A 177 -21.11 27.93 4.03
N PHE A 178 -20.49 26.87 3.55
CA PHE A 178 -19.82 25.90 4.40
C PHE A 178 -18.69 25.20 3.66
N VAL A 179 -17.81 24.55 4.40
CA VAL A 179 -16.70 23.76 3.85
C VAL A 179 -16.75 22.37 4.44
N CYS A 180 -16.69 21.37 3.58
CA CYS A 180 -16.58 19.97 3.98
C CYS A 180 -15.11 19.54 4.02
N GLU A 181 -14.80 18.55 4.86
CA GLU A 181 -13.47 17.97 5.05
C GLU A 181 -13.54 16.44 5.09
N ARG A 182 -12.56 15.81 4.45
CA ARG A 182 -12.29 14.36 4.54
C ARG A 182 -10.78 14.09 4.51
N PRO A 183 -10.31 12.92 4.99
CA PRO A 183 -8.90 12.56 4.89
C PRO A 183 -8.45 12.38 3.44
N ALA A 184 -7.19 12.69 3.16
CA ALA A 184 -6.53 12.36 1.90
C ALA A 184 -6.10 10.89 1.90
N CYS A 185 -6.17 10.24 0.74
CA CYS A 185 -5.77 8.85 0.57
C CYS A 185 -4.38 8.74 -0.08
N VAL A 186 -3.71 7.61 0.10
CA VAL A 186 -2.46 7.31 -0.64
C VAL A 186 -2.75 7.24 -2.14
N GLN A 187 -1.83 7.71 -2.98
CA GLN A 187 -1.94 7.61 -4.43
C GLN A 187 -2.15 6.15 -4.86
N GLY A 188 -3.08 5.92 -5.79
CA GLY A 188 -3.50 4.56 -6.18
C GLY A 188 -4.54 3.94 -5.23
N SER A 189 -5.16 4.73 -4.34
CA SER A 189 -6.34 4.31 -3.57
C SER A 189 -7.64 4.67 -4.30
N TYR A 190 -8.66 3.85 -4.09
CA TYR A 190 -10.05 4.16 -4.40
C TYR A 190 -10.73 4.88 -3.22
N PHE A 191 -11.56 5.87 -3.53
CA PHE A 191 -12.31 6.65 -2.55
C PHE A 191 -13.72 6.08 -2.41
N CYS A 192 -14.01 5.49 -1.25
CA CYS A 192 -15.37 5.07 -0.91
C CYS A 192 -16.29 6.29 -0.80
N SER A 193 -17.57 6.09 -1.10
CA SER A 193 -18.61 7.12 -0.92
C SER A 193 -18.85 7.43 0.56
N SER A 194 -18.57 6.49 1.45
CA SER A 194 -18.57 6.66 2.91
C SER A 194 -17.44 7.56 3.44
N GLY A 195 -16.40 7.79 2.65
CA GLY A 195 -15.23 8.58 3.05
C GLY A 195 -13.94 7.77 3.21
N ALA A 196 -14.05 6.45 3.35
CA ALA A 196 -12.91 5.55 3.51
C ALA A 196 -12.03 5.45 2.25
N CYS A 197 -10.81 4.96 2.44
CA CYS A 197 -9.84 4.70 1.39
C CYS A 197 -9.55 3.20 1.34
N ILE A 198 -9.63 2.59 0.16
CA ILE A 198 -9.20 1.22 -0.08
C ILE A 198 -8.20 1.18 -1.24
N SER A 199 -7.48 0.07 -1.40
CA SER A 199 -6.62 -0.12 -2.58
C SER A 199 -7.45 -0.08 -3.86
N GLU A 200 -6.93 0.51 -4.93
CA GLU A 200 -7.60 0.49 -6.24
C GLU A 200 -7.88 -0.94 -6.75
N SER A 201 -7.06 -1.91 -6.35
CA SER A 201 -7.26 -3.33 -6.65
C SER A 201 -8.52 -3.95 -6.01
N LYS A 202 -9.09 -3.28 -5.01
CA LYS A 202 -10.31 -3.72 -4.30
C LYS A 202 -11.59 -3.18 -4.92
N LYS A 203 -11.49 -2.20 -5.81
CA LYS A 203 -12.65 -1.70 -6.54
C LYS A 203 -13.16 -2.76 -7.53
N CYS A 204 -14.45 -3.06 -7.50
CA CYS A 204 -15.10 -4.02 -8.40
C CYS A 204 -14.50 -5.43 -8.33
N ASN A 205 -14.11 -5.88 -7.15
CA ASN A 205 -13.51 -7.20 -6.94
C ASN A 205 -14.53 -8.28 -6.52
N GLY A 206 -15.82 -7.94 -6.41
CA GLY A 206 -16.90 -8.82 -5.99
C GLY A 206 -17.11 -8.90 -4.47
N TYR A 207 -16.31 -8.18 -3.67
CA TYR A 207 -16.41 -8.10 -2.23
C TYR A 207 -16.66 -6.65 -1.80
N ALA A 208 -17.56 -6.44 -0.83
CA ALA A 208 -17.74 -5.13 -0.23
C ALA A 208 -16.56 -4.85 0.72
N ASP A 209 -15.52 -4.17 0.22
CA ASP A 209 -14.39 -3.68 1.00
C ASP A 209 -14.63 -2.25 1.54
N CYS A 210 -15.49 -1.46 0.91
CA CYS A 210 -16.01 -0.24 1.52
C CYS A 210 -17.13 -0.56 2.52
N ASP A 211 -17.20 0.17 3.63
CA ASP A 211 -18.27 0.02 4.65
C ASP A 211 -19.69 0.20 4.06
N ASP A 212 -19.80 0.95 2.96
CA ASP A 212 -21.05 1.21 2.24
C ASP A 212 -21.20 0.41 0.93
N GLY A 213 -20.25 -0.48 0.61
CA GLY A 213 -20.23 -1.27 -0.62
C GLY A 213 -20.08 -0.46 -1.91
N SER A 214 -19.70 0.82 -1.82
CA SER A 214 -19.58 1.71 -2.99
C SER A 214 -18.45 1.35 -3.96
N ASP A 215 -17.57 0.46 -3.57
CA ASP A 215 -16.56 -0.18 -4.40
C ASP A 215 -17.11 -1.19 -5.40
N GLU A 216 -18.30 -1.74 -5.13
CA GLU A 216 -18.98 -2.73 -5.98
C GLU A 216 -20.18 -2.15 -6.73
N HIS A 217 -20.40 -0.84 -6.61
CA HIS A 217 -21.48 -0.14 -7.29
C HIS A 217 -21.00 0.51 -8.58
N ASN A 218 -21.83 0.39 -9.63
CA ASN A 218 -21.58 1.00 -10.94
C ASN A 218 -20.24 0.58 -11.58
N CYS A 219 -19.87 -0.69 -11.40
CA CYS A 219 -18.72 -1.29 -12.05
C CYS A 219 -18.92 -1.32 -13.58
N PRO A 220 -17.90 -0.98 -14.38
CA PRO A 220 -17.97 -1.15 -15.83
C PRO A 220 -18.34 -2.59 -16.16
N SER A 221 -19.17 -2.83 -17.18
CA SER A 221 -19.60 -4.18 -17.59
C SER A 221 -18.44 -5.14 -17.93
N ALA A 222 -17.22 -4.60 -18.13
CA ALA A 222 -15.98 -5.36 -18.30
C ALA A 222 -15.37 -5.92 -16.98
N PHE A 223 -15.89 -5.49 -15.83
CA PHE A 223 -15.59 -6.05 -14.51
C PHE A 223 -16.68 -7.04 -14.14
N HIS A 224 -16.64 -8.22 -14.75
CA HIS A 224 -17.56 -9.30 -14.45
C HIS A 224 -17.12 -10.01 -13.15
N PRO A 225 -17.92 -9.99 -12.05
CA PRO A 225 -17.52 -10.55 -10.76
C PRO A 225 -17.34 -12.08 -10.78
N THR A 226 -17.74 -12.77 -11.86
CA THR A 226 -17.63 -14.24 -11.94
C THR A 226 -16.32 -14.76 -12.52
N CYS A 227 -15.46 -13.89 -13.09
CA CYS A 227 -14.22 -14.36 -13.73
C CYS A 227 -12.95 -13.70 -13.19
N ARG A 228 -13.06 -13.02 -12.05
CA ARG A 228 -11.91 -12.65 -11.22
C ARG A 228 -11.96 -13.42 -9.91
N THR A 229 -11.15 -14.46 -9.77
CA THR A 229 -11.11 -15.28 -8.55
C THR A 229 -9.70 -15.36 -7.97
N SER A 230 -9.62 -15.58 -6.66
CA SER A 230 -8.37 -15.89 -5.95
C SER A 230 -8.62 -17.10 -5.08
N GLU A 231 -7.99 -18.23 -5.41
CA GLU A 231 -8.28 -19.52 -4.82
C GLU A 231 -7.02 -20.12 -4.18
N LYS A 232 -7.13 -20.47 -2.88
CA LYS A 232 -6.11 -21.22 -2.14
C LYS A 232 -6.54 -22.67 -2.04
N ALA A 233 -5.92 -23.57 -2.81
CA ALA A 233 -6.31 -24.98 -2.85
C ALA A 233 -5.15 -25.89 -3.29
N GLU A 234 -5.34 -27.20 -3.16
CA GLU A 234 -4.39 -28.20 -3.68
C GLU A 234 -4.71 -28.62 -5.13
N ASN A 235 -5.92 -28.35 -5.60
CA ASN A 235 -6.35 -28.59 -6.97
C ASN A 235 -7.62 -27.79 -7.25
N GLY A 236 -7.95 -27.65 -8.52
CA GLY A 236 -9.18 -27.00 -8.96
C GLY A 236 -9.42 -27.10 -10.46
N GLN A 237 -10.54 -26.55 -10.90
CA GLN A 237 -10.92 -26.45 -12.29
C GLN A 237 -11.39 -25.02 -12.58
N LEU A 238 -10.95 -24.47 -13.71
CA LEU A 238 -11.34 -23.15 -14.20
C LEU A 238 -11.97 -23.30 -15.58
N SER A 239 -12.92 -22.43 -15.89
CA SER A 239 -13.50 -22.34 -17.23
C SER A 239 -13.78 -20.89 -17.61
N SER A 240 -13.78 -20.60 -18.91
CA SER A 240 -14.24 -19.30 -19.40
C SER A 240 -15.69 -19.05 -19.00
N PRO A 241 -16.12 -17.78 -18.87
CA PRO A 241 -17.53 -17.46 -18.63
C PRO A 241 -18.44 -18.14 -19.65
N ASN A 242 -19.58 -18.65 -19.17
CA ASN A 242 -20.60 -19.35 -19.96
C ASN A 242 -20.20 -20.69 -20.60
N TYR A 243 -18.96 -21.17 -20.42
CA TYR A 243 -18.53 -22.48 -20.93
C TYR A 243 -19.51 -23.59 -20.51
N PRO A 244 -19.96 -24.48 -21.43
CA PRO A 244 -19.45 -24.70 -22.78
C PRO A 244 -20.08 -23.82 -23.89
N ASN A 245 -20.93 -22.87 -23.53
CA ASN A 245 -21.44 -21.87 -24.48
C ASN A 245 -20.38 -20.78 -24.71
N SER A 246 -20.59 -19.97 -25.74
CA SER A 246 -19.64 -18.92 -26.09
C SER A 246 -19.47 -17.89 -24.96
N TYR A 247 -18.24 -17.50 -24.69
CA TYR A 247 -17.92 -16.44 -23.74
C TYR A 247 -18.42 -15.08 -24.25
N GLU A 248 -18.40 -14.05 -23.41
CA GLU A 248 -18.86 -12.68 -23.75
C GLU A 248 -17.73 -11.82 -24.33
N PRO A 249 -18.03 -10.78 -25.13
CA PRO A 249 -17.02 -9.84 -25.61
C PRO A 249 -16.58 -8.86 -24.50
N ASN A 250 -15.41 -8.25 -24.66
CA ASN A 250 -14.79 -7.27 -23.75
C ASN A 250 -14.51 -7.78 -22.33
N LEU A 251 -14.22 -9.08 -22.19
CA LEU A 251 -13.84 -9.67 -20.91
C LEU A 251 -12.40 -9.31 -20.55
N ASN A 252 -12.17 -9.14 -19.25
CA ASN A 252 -10.83 -9.04 -18.66
C ASN A 252 -10.77 -9.87 -17.39
N CYS A 253 -10.82 -11.19 -17.57
CA CYS A 253 -10.85 -12.19 -16.50
C CYS A 253 -9.45 -12.45 -15.93
N ARG A 254 -9.38 -12.75 -14.63
CA ARG A 254 -8.12 -12.96 -13.91
C ARG A 254 -8.30 -13.92 -12.74
N HIS A 255 -7.72 -15.10 -12.83
CA HIS A 255 -7.73 -16.10 -11.78
C HIS A 255 -6.34 -16.22 -11.14
N VAL A 256 -6.26 -16.05 -9.81
CA VAL A 256 -5.04 -16.24 -9.03
C VAL A 256 -5.13 -17.58 -8.32
N LEU A 257 -4.18 -18.46 -8.62
CA LEU A 257 -4.08 -19.80 -8.04
C LEU A 257 -2.96 -19.81 -7.02
N GLU A 258 -3.23 -20.28 -5.81
CA GLU A 258 -2.24 -20.43 -4.75
C GLU A 258 -2.31 -21.83 -4.14
N GLY A 259 -1.21 -22.57 -4.26
CA GLY A 259 -1.01 -23.88 -3.67
C GLY A 259 -0.33 -23.81 -2.30
N PRO A 260 -0.24 -24.92 -1.57
CA PRO A 260 0.50 -25.01 -0.32
C PRO A 260 1.97 -24.58 -0.46
N ILE A 261 2.58 -24.19 0.64
CA ILE A 261 4.02 -23.91 0.70
C ILE A 261 4.80 -25.16 0.27
N ASN A 262 5.94 -24.99 -0.42
CA ASN A 262 6.75 -26.07 -1.01
C ASN A 262 6.01 -26.89 -2.07
N SER A 263 5.09 -26.26 -2.79
CA SER A 263 4.46 -26.81 -3.98
C SER A 263 4.67 -25.87 -5.18
N ARG A 264 4.38 -26.37 -6.37
CA ARG A 264 4.18 -25.57 -7.58
C ARG A 264 2.86 -25.94 -8.23
N ILE A 265 2.31 -25.04 -9.03
CA ILE A 265 1.08 -25.28 -9.79
C ILE A 265 1.39 -25.93 -11.14
N GLU A 266 0.77 -27.07 -11.41
CA GLU A 266 0.68 -27.70 -12.73
C GLU A 266 -0.74 -27.49 -13.29
N LEU A 267 -0.83 -26.77 -14.40
CA LEU A 267 -2.04 -26.41 -15.12
C LEU A 267 -2.16 -27.25 -16.40
N THR A 268 -3.29 -27.90 -16.59
CA THR A 268 -3.63 -28.74 -17.74
C THR A 268 -4.78 -28.10 -18.50
N ILE A 269 -4.59 -27.91 -19.80
CA ILE A 269 -5.59 -27.38 -20.72
C ILE A 269 -6.30 -28.54 -21.38
N GLU A 270 -7.56 -28.79 -21.03
CA GLU A 270 -8.35 -29.91 -21.59
C GLU A 270 -9.09 -29.50 -22.87
N HIS A 271 -9.69 -28.30 -22.86
CA HIS A 271 -10.43 -27.74 -23.98
C HIS A 271 -10.05 -26.27 -24.17
N PHE A 272 -9.83 -25.85 -25.42
CA PHE A 272 -9.46 -24.48 -25.73
C PHE A 272 -9.87 -24.10 -27.15
N GLU A 273 -10.79 -23.15 -27.25
CA GLU A 273 -11.29 -22.57 -28.49
C GLU A 273 -11.60 -21.08 -28.25
N THR A 274 -10.80 -20.20 -28.84
CA THR A 274 -10.90 -18.73 -28.73
C THR A 274 -10.77 -18.11 -30.10
N GLU A 275 -11.12 -16.83 -30.25
CA GLU A 275 -10.82 -16.12 -31.49
C GLU A 275 -9.30 -16.05 -31.73
N PRO A 276 -8.81 -16.45 -32.91
CA PRO A 276 -7.37 -16.41 -33.21
C PRO A 276 -6.87 -14.96 -33.19
N ASP A 277 -5.72 -14.75 -32.55
CA ASP A 277 -4.96 -13.48 -32.46
C ASP A 277 -5.62 -12.29 -31.73
N PHE A 278 -6.94 -12.31 -31.51
CA PHE A 278 -7.67 -11.24 -30.82
C PHE A 278 -7.98 -11.58 -29.36
N ASP A 279 -8.49 -12.79 -29.10
CA ASP A 279 -8.83 -13.26 -27.76
C ASP A 279 -7.69 -14.11 -27.19
N VAL A 280 -7.10 -13.66 -26.09
CA VAL A 280 -5.84 -14.22 -25.59
C VAL A 280 -5.96 -14.69 -24.15
N LEU A 281 -5.61 -15.97 -23.92
CA LEU A 281 -5.34 -16.54 -22.60
C LEU A 281 -3.84 -16.44 -22.30
N THR A 282 -3.49 -15.72 -21.25
CA THR A 282 -2.11 -15.54 -20.78
C THR A 282 -1.92 -16.25 -19.45
N VAL A 283 -0.93 -17.13 -19.37
CA VAL A 283 -0.52 -17.82 -18.14
C VAL A 283 0.77 -17.19 -17.64
N LEU A 284 0.76 -16.74 -16.39
CA LEU A 284 1.84 -15.99 -15.73
C LEU A 284 2.39 -16.76 -14.53
N ASP A 285 3.71 -16.68 -14.32
CA ASP A 285 4.46 -17.30 -13.24
C ASP A 285 4.97 -16.28 -12.21
N GLY A 286 5.07 -16.66 -10.93
CA GLY A 286 5.73 -15.85 -9.91
C GLY A 286 4.84 -15.51 -8.71
N GLY A 287 4.36 -14.27 -8.63
CA GLY A 287 3.65 -13.69 -7.48
C GLY A 287 2.14 -13.46 -7.64
N PRO A 288 1.46 -12.92 -6.58
CA PRO A 288 0.00 -12.72 -6.59
C PRO A 288 -0.43 -11.48 -7.39
N ALA A 289 0.50 -10.69 -7.92
CA ALA A 289 0.25 -9.46 -8.68
C ALA A 289 1.02 -9.46 -10.01
N GLU A 290 0.42 -8.87 -11.07
CA GLU A 290 0.98 -8.89 -12.44
C GLU A 290 2.37 -8.24 -12.55
N ASN A 291 2.67 -7.25 -11.70
CA ASN A 291 3.98 -6.59 -11.66
C ASN A 291 5.10 -7.48 -11.08
N SER A 292 4.74 -8.57 -10.40
CA SER A 292 5.65 -9.54 -9.80
C SER A 292 5.68 -10.87 -10.57
N THR A 293 5.10 -10.90 -11.78
CA THR A 293 4.99 -12.13 -12.58
C THR A 293 5.66 -12.02 -13.94
N THR A 294 5.95 -13.18 -14.53
CA THR A 294 6.51 -13.32 -15.88
C THR A 294 5.57 -14.15 -16.75
N VAL A 295 5.50 -13.86 -18.05
CA VAL A 295 4.61 -14.60 -18.96
C VAL A 295 5.24 -15.96 -19.29
N ILE A 296 4.56 -17.06 -18.95
CA ILE A 296 4.95 -18.40 -19.39
C ILE A 296 4.48 -18.64 -20.82
N LYS A 297 3.20 -18.35 -21.07
CA LYS A 297 2.56 -18.65 -22.36
C LYS A 297 1.39 -17.72 -22.67
N ARG A 298 1.24 -17.41 -23.96
CA ARG A 298 0.06 -16.79 -24.55
C ARG A 298 -0.57 -17.77 -25.54
N LEU A 299 -1.89 -17.90 -25.48
CA LEU A 299 -2.67 -18.84 -26.28
C LEU A 299 -3.87 -18.10 -26.90
N SER A 300 -4.13 -18.37 -28.16
CA SER A 300 -5.29 -17.89 -28.93
C SER A 300 -5.65 -18.94 -30.00
N GLY A 301 -6.85 -18.87 -30.57
CA GLY A 301 -7.33 -19.85 -31.54
C GLY A 301 -7.78 -21.18 -30.91
N SER A 302 -7.54 -22.30 -31.60
CA SER A 302 -7.88 -23.66 -31.15
C SER A 302 -6.63 -24.47 -30.80
N LEU A 303 -6.74 -25.34 -29.79
CA LEU A 303 -5.69 -26.31 -29.47
C LEU A 303 -6.21 -27.74 -29.67
N ASP A 304 -5.55 -28.49 -30.56
CA ASP A 304 -5.93 -29.88 -30.88
C ASP A 304 -5.35 -30.92 -29.90
N THR A 305 -4.45 -30.51 -29.00
CA THR A 305 -3.77 -31.40 -28.06
C THR A 305 -3.76 -30.83 -26.65
N ILE A 306 -3.86 -31.73 -25.66
CA ILE A 306 -3.73 -31.39 -24.23
C ILE A 306 -2.34 -30.82 -23.99
N GLN A 307 -2.27 -29.67 -23.34
CA GLN A 307 -1.02 -29.05 -22.94
C GLN A 307 -0.95 -28.91 -21.42
N THR A 308 0.25 -29.14 -20.88
CA THR A 308 0.55 -28.94 -19.46
C THR A 308 1.56 -27.82 -19.30
N ILE A 309 1.30 -26.94 -18.34
CA ILE A 309 2.11 -25.78 -18.01
C ILE A 309 2.40 -25.83 -16.52
N THR A 310 3.65 -25.65 -16.14
CA THR A 310 4.09 -25.69 -14.73
C THR A 310 4.68 -24.35 -14.33
N SER A 311 4.29 -23.85 -13.16
CA SER A 311 4.85 -22.67 -12.51
C SER A 311 6.17 -22.99 -11.79
N SER A 312 6.92 -21.95 -11.44
CA SER A 312 8.14 -22.01 -10.64
C SER A 312 7.88 -21.83 -9.14
N THR A 313 6.78 -21.18 -8.76
CA THR A 313 6.37 -20.96 -7.36
C THR A 313 5.07 -21.71 -7.04
N ASN A 314 4.60 -21.60 -5.80
CA ASN A 314 3.27 -22.09 -5.41
C ASN A 314 2.13 -21.20 -5.93
N MET A 315 2.40 -20.24 -6.84
CA MET A 315 1.40 -19.33 -7.38
C MET A 315 1.42 -19.31 -8.92
N MET A 316 0.24 -19.11 -9.50
CA MET A 316 0.07 -18.94 -10.95
C MET A 316 -1.10 -17.98 -11.22
N ILE A 317 -0.99 -17.12 -12.23
CA ILE A 317 -2.12 -16.28 -12.67
C ILE A 317 -2.55 -16.70 -14.08
N VAL A 318 -3.85 -16.90 -14.26
CA VAL A 318 -4.49 -17.15 -15.55
C VAL A 318 -5.34 -15.94 -15.92
N GLN A 319 -4.97 -15.25 -17.00
CA GLN A 319 -5.65 -14.03 -17.47
C GLN A 319 -6.27 -14.27 -18.85
N PHE A 320 -7.54 -13.93 -19.01
CA PHE A 320 -8.25 -14.06 -20.30
C PHE A 320 -8.82 -12.71 -20.71
N ARG A 321 -8.41 -12.22 -21.87
CA ARG A 321 -8.86 -10.95 -22.43
C ARG A 321 -9.53 -11.17 -23.77
N THR A 322 -10.70 -10.57 -23.96
CA THR A 322 -11.45 -10.63 -25.22
C THR A 322 -11.74 -9.24 -25.77
N ASP A 323 -11.91 -9.15 -27.08
CA ASP A 323 -12.22 -7.90 -27.77
C ASP A 323 -13.75 -7.66 -27.93
N ALA A 324 -14.15 -6.69 -28.75
CA ALA A 324 -15.55 -6.30 -28.89
C ALA A 324 -16.39 -7.17 -29.84
N GLN A 325 -15.81 -8.11 -30.58
CA GLN A 325 -16.49 -8.90 -31.61
C GLN A 325 -16.08 -10.37 -31.56
N SER A 326 -16.97 -11.26 -32.03
CA SER A 326 -16.69 -12.70 -32.20
C SER A 326 -16.44 -13.48 -30.89
N ASN A 327 -17.09 -14.63 -30.73
CA ASN A 327 -17.00 -15.41 -29.51
C ASN A 327 -16.99 -16.90 -29.85
N ALA A 328 -15.97 -17.61 -29.36
CA ALA A 328 -15.90 -19.07 -29.45
C ALA A 328 -16.36 -19.73 -28.14
N ARG A 329 -16.33 -21.06 -28.07
CA ARG A 329 -16.77 -21.84 -26.90
C ARG A 329 -15.95 -21.59 -25.64
N GLY A 330 -14.74 -21.07 -25.79
CA GLY A 330 -13.84 -20.74 -24.69
C GLY A 330 -13.00 -21.93 -24.25
N TRP A 331 -12.77 -22.06 -22.95
CA TRP A 331 -11.76 -22.97 -22.44
C TRP A 331 -12.14 -23.61 -21.11
N GLN A 332 -11.55 -24.78 -20.85
CA GLN A 332 -11.63 -25.47 -19.57
C GLN A 332 -10.24 -25.99 -19.19
N LEU A 333 -9.81 -25.62 -17.98
CA LEU A 333 -8.49 -25.88 -17.42
C LEU A 333 -8.64 -26.63 -16.11
N LYS A 334 -7.74 -27.56 -15.83
CA LYS A 334 -7.58 -28.17 -14.49
C LYS A 334 -6.22 -27.83 -13.95
N TRP A 335 -6.10 -27.63 -12.65
CA TRP A 335 -4.81 -27.41 -12.03
C TRP A 335 -4.66 -28.24 -10.76
N ARG A 336 -3.42 -28.52 -10.40
CA ARG A 336 -3.06 -29.17 -9.15
C ARG A 336 -1.75 -28.62 -8.61
N ALA A 337 -1.66 -28.52 -7.30
CA ALA A 337 -0.42 -28.33 -6.58
C ALA A 337 0.36 -29.64 -6.58
N VAL A 338 1.58 -29.60 -7.10
CA VAL A 338 2.52 -30.71 -7.04
C VAL A 338 3.65 -30.33 -6.09
N PRO A 339 4.08 -31.22 -5.17
CA PRO A 339 5.21 -30.95 -4.29
C PRO A 339 6.43 -30.52 -5.10
N PHE A 340 7.02 -29.38 -4.73
CA PHE A 340 8.21 -28.83 -5.35
C PHE A 340 9.09 -28.22 -4.27
N SER A 341 10.22 -28.87 -4.02
CA SER A 341 11.28 -28.34 -3.19
C SER A 341 12.51 -28.12 -4.08
N CYS A 342 13.04 -26.90 -4.04
CA CYS A 342 14.37 -26.61 -4.51
C CYS A 342 15.17 -25.90 -3.42
N GLY A 343 16.41 -26.33 -3.22
CA GLY A 343 17.18 -25.97 -2.03
C GLY A 343 17.38 -27.15 -1.08
N GLY A 344 17.85 -26.86 0.12
CA GLY A 344 18.12 -27.89 1.12
C GLY A 344 18.98 -27.40 2.28
N HIS A 345 19.00 -28.18 3.35
CA HIS A 345 19.84 -27.94 4.52
C HIS A 345 21.08 -28.83 4.46
N TYR A 346 22.25 -28.23 4.59
CA TYR A 346 23.54 -28.89 4.55
C TYR A 346 24.31 -28.59 5.82
N THR A 347 24.90 -29.62 6.42
CA THR A 347 25.91 -29.45 7.46
C THR A 347 27.28 -29.49 6.79
N ALA A 348 28.05 -28.41 6.93
CA ALA A 348 29.39 -28.27 6.38
C ALA A 348 30.30 -29.38 6.91
N GLN A 349 30.95 -30.10 6.00
CA GLN A 349 31.88 -31.18 6.32
C GLN A 349 33.28 -30.85 5.80
N ALA A 350 34.28 -31.61 6.27
CA ALA A 350 35.68 -31.41 5.90
C ALA A 350 36.02 -31.78 4.44
N TYR A 351 35.06 -32.34 3.70
CA TYR A 351 35.20 -32.68 2.29
C TYR A 351 34.25 -31.85 1.42
N ILE A 352 34.57 -31.73 0.13
CA ILE A 352 33.81 -30.92 -0.82
C ILE A 352 32.40 -31.50 -0.99
N GLN A 353 31.39 -30.68 -0.76
CA GLN A 353 29.99 -30.96 -1.03
C GLN A 353 29.52 -30.12 -2.23
N SER A 354 28.78 -30.73 -3.15
CA SER A 354 28.22 -30.04 -4.32
C SER A 354 26.70 -30.08 -4.29
N PHE A 355 26.08 -28.94 -4.52
CA PHE A 355 24.65 -28.80 -4.80
C PHE A 355 24.48 -28.06 -6.13
N VAL A 356 23.41 -28.37 -6.84
CA VAL A 356 23.15 -27.83 -8.18
C VAL A 356 21.78 -27.18 -8.25
N SER A 357 21.63 -26.22 -9.16
CA SER A 357 20.33 -25.63 -9.47
C SER A 357 19.35 -26.69 -9.98
N PRO A 358 18.04 -26.52 -9.76
CA PRO A 358 17.03 -27.44 -10.28
C PRO A 358 17.16 -27.62 -11.79
N GLY A 359 17.15 -28.86 -12.25
CA GLY A 359 17.23 -29.18 -13.68
C GLY A 359 18.63 -29.20 -14.28
N TYR A 360 19.69 -28.86 -13.53
CA TYR A 360 21.07 -28.96 -14.02
C TYR A 360 21.37 -30.37 -14.58
N PRO A 361 22.00 -30.51 -15.77
CA PRO A 361 22.63 -29.47 -16.60
C PRO A 361 21.71 -28.75 -17.60
N LYS A 362 20.39 -29.00 -17.58
CA LYS A 362 19.39 -28.31 -18.41
C LYS A 362 19.02 -26.95 -17.78
N THR A 363 18.32 -26.11 -18.55
CA THR A 363 17.82 -24.81 -18.08
C THR A 363 16.83 -25.00 -16.92
N PHE A 364 16.96 -24.16 -15.90
CA PHE A 364 16.02 -24.11 -14.77
C PHE A 364 14.77 -23.29 -15.16
N ALA A 365 13.65 -23.51 -14.46
CA ALA A 365 12.43 -22.74 -14.71
C ALA A 365 12.62 -21.27 -14.31
N ASN A 366 12.17 -20.34 -15.16
CA ASN A 366 12.22 -18.90 -14.89
C ASN A 366 11.43 -18.58 -13.61
N GLY A 367 11.95 -17.70 -12.74
CA GLY A 367 11.27 -17.28 -11.51
C GLY A 367 11.43 -18.19 -10.29
N ALA A 368 12.22 -19.27 -10.37
CA ALA A 368 12.46 -20.16 -9.22
C ALA A 368 13.28 -19.47 -8.11
N GLU A 369 12.72 -19.43 -6.90
CA GLU A 369 13.43 -19.02 -5.68
C GLU A 369 13.83 -20.25 -4.86
N CYS A 370 15.12 -20.52 -4.78
CA CYS A 370 15.66 -21.70 -4.11
C CYS A 370 16.59 -21.29 -2.97
N VAL A 371 16.43 -21.92 -1.80
CA VAL A 371 17.20 -21.60 -0.59
C VAL A 371 18.06 -22.79 -0.17
N TRP A 372 19.38 -22.62 -0.20
CA TRP A 372 20.34 -23.57 0.36
C TRP A 372 20.91 -23.02 1.68
N THR A 373 20.60 -23.69 2.79
CA THR A 373 21.12 -23.33 4.11
C THR A 373 22.32 -24.22 4.42
N VAL A 374 23.50 -23.63 4.61
CA VAL A 374 24.72 -24.36 5.01
C VAL A 374 25.10 -23.99 6.44
N GLU A 375 24.93 -24.93 7.37
CA GLU A 375 25.30 -24.77 8.78
C GLU A 375 26.70 -25.30 9.05
N THR A 376 27.44 -24.62 9.94
CA THR A 376 28.77 -25.05 10.39
C THR A 376 28.90 -24.90 11.90
N THR A 377 29.89 -25.56 12.49
CA THR A 377 30.12 -25.44 13.94
C THR A 377 30.69 -24.05 14.29
N PRO A 378 30.41 -23.51 15.49
CA PRO A 378 30.92 -22.20 15.89
C PRO A 378 32.44 -22.10 15.76
N GLY A 379 32.91 -21.07 15.05
CA GLY A 379 34.35 -20.84 14.81
C GLY A 379 34.89 -21.41 13.50
N GLN A 380 34.07 -22.12 12.72
CA GLN A 380 34.42 -22.57 11.37
C GLN A 380 33.86 -21.63 10.29
N VAL A 381 34.51 -21.60 9.13
CA VAL A 381 34.13 -20.76 7.98
C VAL A 381 33.80 -21.67 6.80
N VAL A 382 32.71 -21.38 6.09
CA VAL A 382 32.30 -22.09 4.88
C VAL A 382 32.94 -21.42 3.66
N SER A 383 33.58 -22.21 2.79
CA SER A 383 34.09 -21.75 1.49
C SER A 383 33.22 -22.28 0.37
N LEU A 384 32.67 -21.40 -0.47
CA LEU A 384 31.83 -21.76 -1.62
C LEU A 384 32.61 -21.62 -2.93
N ILE A 385 32.53 -22.64 -3.78
CA ILE A 385 33.05 -22.62 -5.15
C ILE A 385 31.84 -22.67 -6.09
N VAL A 386 31.63 -21.61 -6.87
CA VAL A 386 30.45 -21.45 -7.71
C VAL A 386 30.84 -21.54 -9.18
N SER A 387 30.16 -22.40 -9.94
CA SER A 387 30.20 -22.41 -11.41
C SER A 387 28.91 -21.78 -11.93
N PHE A 388 29.00 -20.70 -12.72
CA PHE A 388 27.83 -19.93 -13.15
C PHE A 388 27.63 -19.96 -14.67
N TRP A 389 26.38 -20.13 -15.10
CA TRP A 389 25.90 -19.94 -16.47
C TRP A 389 24.50 -19.33 -16.40
N LEU A 390 24.40 -18.00 -16.48
CA LEU A 390 23.13 -17.26 -16.44
C LEU A 390 22.94 -16.51 -17.76
N GLU A 391 21.69 -16.23 -18.13
CA GLU A 391 21.39 -15.40 -19.29
C GLU A 391 21.98 -13.99 -19.11
N LYS A 392 22.57 -13.44 -20.19
CA LYS A 392 23.02 -12.05 -20.20
C LYS A 392 21.79 -11.16 -20.14
N GLY A 393 21.67 -10.36 -19.08
CA GLY A 393 20.61 -9.37 -18.93
C GLY A 393 20.51 -8.49 -20.16
N GLY A 394 19.41 -8.63 -20.90
CA GLY A 394 19.03 -7.71 -21.98
C GLY A 394 18.61 -6.39 -21.36
N GLY A 395 19.52 -5.42 -21.33
CA GLY A 395 19.16 -4.03 -21.13
C GLY A 395 18.42 -3.54 -22.36
N ALA A 396 17.12 -3.29 -22.21
CA ALA A 396 16.37 -2.37 -23.05
C ALA A 396 16.18 -1.07 -22.26
#